data_AF-A0A0W0SUH1-F1
#
_entry.id   AF-A0A0W0SUH1-F1
#
_cell.length_a   1.000
_cell.length_b   1.000
_cell.length_c   1.000
_cell.angle_alpha   90.00
_cell.angle_beta   90.00
_cell.angle_gamma   90.00
#
_symmetry.space_group_name_H-M   'P 1'
#
loop_
_entity.id
_entity.type
_entity.pdbx_description
1 polymer ?
#
loop_
_entity_poly.entity_id
_entity_poly.type
_entity_poly.pdbx_seq_one_letter_code
_entity_poly.pdbx_strand_id
1 'polypeptide(L)'
;MILLSKLKSRNCILWFFLVISLAINQGVMASASLQTAAPRYVPGVISILQSHEYIRTHETPLYWKLSPYYIHQRNDISCSLATATMIVNAALAGQTIHAKQQLATQDDILNRVKDKDWAEGVRVNGDGVTLDQLKLFLAKALEAYGINNFTIELVRAEDSSEQTAAKLHEALLNSEKDGQSFIIANFDQKFFTGDVSVGHFAPVGAYDAKNKRVLIMDPDRTLYEPYWVPEEIFLKAMATSDTDAQKHRGYLVVNLK
;
A
#
# COMPACT_ATOMS: atom_id res chain seq x y z
N MET A 1 -49.31 -12.12 72.30
CA MET A 1 -50.12 -11.12 71.55
C MET A 1 -49.97 -11.45 70.07
N ILE A 2 -50.86 -12.25 69.45
CA ILE A 2 -52.20 -11.87 68.91
C ILE A 2 -52.02 -10.69 67.93
N LEU A 3 -52.42 -10.69 66.65
CA LEU A 3 -53.01 -11.61 65.68
C LEU A 3 -53.16 -10.79 64.37
N LEU A 4 -53.15 -11.44 63.20
CA LEU A 4 -53.98 -11.21 61.97
C LEU A 4 -54.58 -9.79 61.73
N SER A 5 -54.53 -9.20 60.54
CA SER A 5 -55.41 -9.50 59.36
C SER A 5 -55.33 -8.29 58.41
N LYS A 6 -55.08 -8.49 57.09
CA LYS A 6 -56.03 -8.54 55.96
C LYS A 6 -56.97 -7.32 55.77
N LEU A 7 -57.21 -7.03 54.48
CA LEU A 7 -58.38 -6.33 53.87
C LEU A 7 -58.33 -4.78 53.92
N LYS A 8 -58.85 -4.01 52.96
CA LYS A 8 -59.47 -4.25 51.64
C LYS A 8 -59.55 -2.91 50.91
N SER A 9 -59.57 -3.00 49.59
CA SER A 9 -60.25 -2.13 48.61
C SER A 9 -61.10 -0.97 49.13
N ARG A 10 -60.93 0.21 48.52
CA ARG A 10 -62.08 1.04 48.10
C ARG A 10 -61.83 1.61 46.71
N ASN A 11 -62.70 1.22 45.80
CA ASN A 11 -62.92 1.88 44.52
C ASN A 11 -63.32 3.34 44.76
N CYS A 12 -62.78 4.27 43.96
CA CYS A 12 -63.46 5.51 43.65
C CYS A 12 -63.28 5.79 42.16
N ILE A 13 -64.37 5.62 41.42
CA ILE A 13 -64.54 6.03 40.04
C ILE A 13 -64.77 7.54 40.06
N LEU A 14 -63.99 8.32 39.30
CA LEU A 14 -64.45 9.62 38.81
C LEU A 14 -63.88 9.88 37.42
N TRP A 15 -64.80 10.20 36.53
CA TRP A 15 -64.68 10.39 35.09
C TRP A 15 -64.18 11.80 34.70
N PHE A 16 -63.77 11.91 33.43
CA PHE A 16 -63.58 13.10 32.57
C PHE A 16 -62.28 13.91 32.82
N PHE A 17 -61.43 14.24 31.83
CA PHE A 17 -61.70 14.71 30.46
C PHE A 17 -60.63 14.26 29.44
N LEU A 18 -61.11 14.10 28.21
CA LEU A 18 -60.39 13.91 26.95
C LEU A 18 -59.66 15.19 26.52
N VAL A 19 -58.35 15.12 26.22
CA VAL A 19 -57.66 16.08 25.34
C VAL A 19 -56.85 15.29 24.32
N ILE A 20 -57.39 15.19 23.11
CA ILE A 20 -56.69 14.62 21.95
C ILE A 20 -55.74 15.72 21.43
N SER A 21 -54.45 15.56 21.71
CA SER A 21 -53.39 16.35 21.10
C SER A 21 -53.05 15.75 19.73
N LEU A 22 -53.45 16.42 18.66
CA LEU A 22 -53.04 16.12 17.29
C LEU A 22 -51.60 16.64 17.10
N ALA A 23 -50.61 15.79 17.34
CA ALA A 23 -49.22 16.10 16.98
C ALA A 23 -49.06 15.99 15.46
N ILE A 24 -48.98 17.13 14.78
CA ILE A 24 -48.63 17.21 13.36
C ILE A 24 -47.16 16.77 13.25
N ASN A 25 -46.97 15.55 12.76
CA ASN A 25 -45.65 14.98 12.47
C ASN A 25 -45.09 15.72 11.24
N GLN A 26 -44.38 16.83 11.46
CA GLN A 26 -43.57 17.43 10.39
C GLN A 26 -42.39 16.50 10.15
N GLY A 27 -42.53 15.65 9.13
CA GLY A 27 -41.44 14.84 8.63
C GLY A 27 -40.31 15.75 8.17
N VAL A 28 -39.27 15.84 8.98
CA VAL A 28 -37.97 16.34 8.54
C VAL A 28 -37.44 15.30 7.57
N MET A 29 -37.74 15.47 6.29
CA MET A 29 -37.04 14.76 5.21
C MET A 29 -35.62 15.30 5.19
N ALA A 30 -34.74 14.66 5.98
CA ALA A 30 -33.31 14.83 5.83
C ALA A 30 -32.96 14.33 4.43
N SER A 31 -32.75 15.25 3.49
CA SER A 31 -32.10 14.96 2.23
C SER A 31 -30.66 14.58 2.56
N ALA A 32 -30.42 13.31 2.83
CA ALA A 32 -29.07 12.75 2.77
C ALA A 32 -28.60 12.96 1.33
N SER A 33 -27.75 13.97 1.11
CA SER A 33 -26.98 14.04 -0.12
C SER A 33 -26.22 12.73 -0.21
N LEU A 34 -26.56 11.89 -1.20
CA LEU A 34 -25.69 10.82 -1.65
C LEU A 34 -24.42 11.50 -2.14
N GLN A 35 -23.48 11.76 -1.23
CA GLN A 35 -22.10 12.05 -1.58
C GLN A 35 -21.65 10.80 -2.33
N THR A 36 -21.60 10.85 -3.66
CA THR A 36 -21.09 9.74 -4.45
C THR A 36 -19.66 9.53 -3.99
N ALA A 37 -19.41 8.43 -3.27
CA ALA A 37 -18.07 8.08 -2.83
C ALA A 37 -17.14 8.13 -4.04
N ALA A 38 -16.01 8.82 -3.91
CA ALA A 38 -15.05 8.92 -4.99
C ALA A 38 -14.64 7.49 -5.44
N PRO A 39 -14.42 7.28 -6.75
CA PRO A 39 -13.92 5.99 -7.22
C PRO A 39 -12.57 5.68 -6.57
N ARG A 40 -12.33 4.40 -6.27
CA ARG A 40 -11.08 3.93 -5.62
C ARG A 40 -9.84 4.36 -6.40
N TYR A 41 -9.89 4.24 -7.73
CA TYR A 41 -8.79 4.55 -8.62
C TYR A 41 -9.08 5.82 -9.41
N VAL A 42 -8.03 6.59 -9.71
CA VAL A 42 -8.15 7.72 -10.63
C VAL A 42 -8.38 7.24 -12.08
N PRO A 43 -8.89 8.09 -12.98
CA PRO A 43 -9.04 7.72 -14.39
C PRO A 43 -7.73 7.21 -15.00
N GLY A 44 -7.80 6.07 -15.68
CA GLY A 44 -6.66 5.44 -16.35
C GLY A 44 -5.91 4.40 -15.50
N VAL A 45 -6.13 4.37 -14.18
CA VAL A 45 -5.64 3.29 -13.32
C VAL A 45 -6.63 2.13 -13.34
N ILE A 46 -6.13 0.92 -13.59
CA ILE A 46 -6.97 -0.26 -13.85
C ILE A 46 -6.48 -1.41 -12.98
N SER A 47 -7.39 -2.03 -12.24
CA SER A 47 -7.09 -3.21 -11.43
C SER A 47 -6.51 -4.35 -12.28
N ILE A 48 -5.56 -5.12 -11.72
CA ILE A 48 -5.07 -6.34 -12.37
C ILE A 48 -6.21 -7.32 -12.67
N LEU A 49 -7.28 -7.33 -11.85
CA LEU A 49 -8.45 -8.19 -12.07
C LEU A 49 -9.23 -7.81 -13.32
N GLN A 50 -9.21 -6.53 -13.70
CA GLN A 50 -9.86 -6.04 -14.92
C GLN A 50 -8.95 -6.17 -16.14
N SER A 51 -7.63 -6.20 -15.94
CA SER A 51 -6.64 -6.28 -17.01
C SER A 51 -5.46 -7.19 -16.62
N HIS A 52 -5.66 -8.49 -16.79
CA HIS A 52 -4.67 -9.54 -16.50
C HIS A 52 -4.12 -10.20 -17.77
N GLU A 53 -4.53 -9.74 -18.96
CA GLU A 53 -4.13 -10.30 -20.24
C GLU A 53 -2.63 -10.18 -20.51
N TYR A 54 -1.98 -9.10 -20.05
CA TYR A 54 -0.54 -8.92 -20.21
C TYR A 54 0.22 -10.06 -19.50
N ILE A 55 -0.09 -10.31 -18.23
CA ILE A 55 0.50 -11.40 -17.42
C ILE A 55 0.26 -12.79 -18.03
N ARG A 56 -0.90 -13.00 -18.69
CA ARG A 56 -1.22 -14.29 -19.32
C ARG A 56 -0.51 -14.54 -20.65
N THR A 57 -0.02 -13.49 -21.30
CA THR A 57 0.49 -13.56 -22.69
C THR A 57 1.96 -13.19 -22.82
N HIS A 58 2.61 -12.76 -21.74
CA HIS A 58 4.03 -12.42 -21.67
C HIS A 58 4.68 -13.17 -20.50
N GLU A 59 6.00 -13.35 -20.54
CA GLU A 59 6.74 -14.05 -19.48
C GLU A 59 6.58 -13.35 -18.11
N THR A 60 6.61 -12.02 -18.07
CA THR A 60 6.43 -11.21 -16.85
C THR A 60 7.31 -11.66 -15.66
N PRO A 61 8.64 -11.69 -15.84
CA PRO A 61 9.54 -12.30 -14.88
C PRO A 61 9.51 -11.61 -13.50
N LEU A 62 9.29 -10.29 -13.45
CA LEU A 62 9.11 -9.56 -12.19
C LEU A 62 7.88 -10.06 -11.43
N TYR A 63 6.76 -10.25 -12.14
CA TYR A 63 5.50 -10.64 -11.53
C TYR A 63 5.63 -12.01 -10.88
N TRP A 64 6.23 -12.98 -11.56
CA TRP A 64 6.41 -14.33 -11.01
C TRP A 64 7.45 -14.39 -9.88
N LYS A 65 8.44 -13.49 -9.87
CA LYS A 65 9.39 -13.37 -8.76
C LYS A 65 8.79 -12.70 -7.53
N LEU A 66 7.81 -11.81 -7.70
CA LEU A 66 7.22 -11.03 -6.60
C LEU A 66 5.89 -11.61 -6.08
N SER A 67 5.02 -12.09 -6.96
CA SER A 67 3.67 -12.54 -6.60
C SER A 67 3.61 -13.63 -5.52
N PRO A 68 4.55 -14.62 -5.44
CA PRO A 68 4.54 -15.60 -4.35
C PRO A 68 4.81 -14.98 -2.97
N TYR A 69 5.40 -13.79 -2.93
CA TYR A 69 5.82 -13.09 -1.73
C TYR A 69 5.01 -11.83 -1.45
N TYR A 70 3.92 -11.61 -2.19
CA TYR A 70 3.08 -10.43 -2.02
C TYR A 70 2.36 -10.46 -0.66
N ILE A 71 2.63 -9.47 0.18
CA ILE A 71 2.17 -9.39 1.57
C ILE A 71 1.54 -8.04 1.88
N HIS A 72 0.71 -7.99 2.92
CA HIS A 72 0.14 -6.75 3.43
C HIS A 72 1.14 -6.07 4.38
N GLN A 73 1.24 -4.75 4.33
CA GLN A 73 1.93 -3.98 5.36
C GLN A 73 1.33 -4.24 6.74
N ARG A 74 2.16 -4.36 7.77
CA ARG A 74 1.69 -4.74 9.12
C ARG A 74 0.91 -3.64 9.85
N ASN A 75 1.07 -2.39 9.40
CA ASN A 75 0.40 -1.18 9.87
C ASN A 75 0.48 -0.09 8.79
N ASP A 76 -0.24 1.01 8.97
CA ASP A 76 -0.40 2.10 7.99
C ASP A 76 0.91 2.82 7.60
N ILE A 77 2.01 2.62 8.34
CA ILE A 77 3.30 3.30 8.15
C ILE A 77 4.39 2.34 7.61
N SER A 78 4.06 1.06 7.43
CA SER A 78 5.06 -0.01 7.18
C SER A 78 5.18 -0.45 5.72
N CYS A 79 4.69 0.35 4.77
CA CYS A 79 4.76 0.04 3.33
C CYS A 79 6.19 -0.22 2.83
N SER A 80 7.17 0.51 3.36
CA SER A 80 8.60 0.33 3.05
C SER A 80 9.14 -1.02 3.53
N LEU A 81 8.73 -1.47 4.73
CA LEU A 81 9.13 -2.75 5.31
C LEU A 81 8.48 -3.92 4.58
N ALA A 82 7.19 -3.80 4.23
CA ALA A 82 6.49 -4.80 3.42
C ALA A 82 7.16 -4.95 2.05
N THR A 83 7.43 -3.82 1.38
CA THR A 83 8.13 -3.78 0.10
C THR A 83 9.52 -4.42 0.18
N ALA A 84 10.33 -4.06 1.18
CA ALA A 84 11.63 -4.67 1.40
C ALA A 84 11.53 -6.18 1.63
N THR A 85 10.52 -6.64 2.38
CA THR A 85 10.28 -8.08 2.62
C THR A 85 9.99 -8.84 1.33
N MET A 86 9.16 -8.27 0.44
CA MET A 86 8.89 -8.85 -0.87
C MET A 86 10.18 -9.00 -1.69
N ILE A 87 11.01 -7.96 -1.71
CA ILE A 87 12.26 -7.92 -2.49
C ILE A 87 13.30 -8.89 -1.94
N VAL A 88 13.46 -8.97 -0.61
CA VAL A 88 14.37 -9.96 0.02
C VAL A 88 13.94 -11.38 -0.34
N ASN A 89 12.66 -11.71 -0.25
CA ASN A 89 12.18 -13.05 -0.61
C ASN A 89 12.34 -13.34 -2.11
N ALA A 90 12.05 -12.37 -2.98
CA ALA A 90 12.28 -12.52 -4.42
C ALA A 90 13.77 -12.75 -4.75
N ALA A 91 14.67 -12.11 -4.02
CA ALA A 91 16.11 -12.32 -4.16
C ALA A 91 16.58 -13.68 -3.62
N LEU A 92 15.99 -14.16 -2.53
CA LEU A 92 16.25 -15.51 -2.00
C LEU A 92 15.80 -16.60 -2.98
N ALA A 93 14.72 -16.39 -3.72
CA ALA A 93 14.20 -17.35 -4.70
C ALA A 93 15.21 -17.66 -5.82
N GLY A 94 16.14 -16.74 -6.10
CA GLY A 94 17.24 -16.95 -7.05
C GLY A 94 18.38 -17.81 -6.50
N GLN A 95 18.35 -18.16 -5.22
CA GLN A 95 19.39 -18.95 -4.56
C GLN A 95 18.92 -20.38 -4.25
N THR A 96 19.85 -21.25 -3.89
CA THR A 96 19.50 -22.56 -3.34
C THR A 96 18.95 -22.38 -1.93
N ILE A 97 17.63 -22.47 -1.77
CA ILE A 97 16.97 -22.39 -0.47
C ILE A 97 17.02 -23.77 0.21
N HIS A 98 17.50 -23.83 1.45
CA HIS A 98 17.53 -25.07 2.23
C HIS A 98 16.14 -25.39 2.84
N ALA A 99 15.84 -26.67 3.04
CA ALA A 99 14.51 -27.12 3.52
C ALA A 99 14.03 -26.49 4.85
N LYS A 100 14.94 -25.98 5.69
CA LYS A 100 14.63 -25.32 6.96
C LYS A 100 14.78 -23.80 6.93
N GLN A 101 15.21 -23.24 5.79
CA GLN A 101 15.35 -21.81 5.62
C GLN A 101 13.95 -21.18 5.51
N GLN A 102 13.64 -20.30 6.45
CA GLN A 102 12.38 -19.57 6.45
C GLN A 102 12.44 -18.42 5.45
N LEU A 103 11.30 -18.10 4.85
CA LEU A 103 11.11 -16.86 4.12
C LEU A 103 11.18 -15.68 5.09
N ALA A 104 11.64 -14.54 4.59
CA ALA A 104 11.64 -13.29 5.32
C ALA A 104 10.21 -12.89 5.69
N THR A 105 10.05 -12.43 6.92
CA THR A 105 8.86 -11.73 7.39
C THR A 105 9.24 -10.30 7.76
N GLN A 106 8.26 -9.40 7.83
CA GLN A 106 8.50 -8.00 8.24
C GLN A 106 9.19 -7.92 9.61
N ASP A 107 8.75 -8.72 10.58
CA ASP A 107 9.34 -8.73 11.92
C ASP A 107 10.72 -9.40 11.93
N ASP A 108 10.93 -10.48 11.15
CA ASP A 108 12.25 -11.12 11.06
C ASP A 108 13.30 -10.19 10.40
N ILE A 109 12.91 -9.39 9.40
CA ILE A 109 13.80 -8.37 8.83
C ILE A 109 14.26 -7.39 9.91
N LEU A 110 13.34 -6.81 10.69
CA LEU A 110 13.72 -5.88 11.76
C LEU A 110 14.60 -6.55 12.82
N ASN A 111 14.27 -7.79 13.21
CA ASN A 111 15.02 -8.55 14.21
C ASN A 111 16.44 -8.90 13.77
N ARG A 112 16.67 -9.14 12.48
CA ARG A 112 18.00 -9.43 11.94
C ARG A 112 18.81 -8.18 11.69
N VAL A 113 18.20 -7.16 11.10
CA VAL A 113 18.86 -5.90 10.73
C VAL A 113 19.19 -5.07 11.97
N LYS A 114 18.31 -5.07 12.98
CA LYS A 114 18.48 -4.37 14.27
C LYS A 114 18.83 -2.88 14.12
N ASP A 115 18.31 -2.26 13.07
CA ASP A 115 18.44 -0.83 12.84
C ASP A 115 17.33 -0.09 13.61
N LYS A 116 17.75 0.80 14.52
CA LYS A 116 16.83 1.54 15.39
C LYS A 116 15.98 2.53 14.59
N ASP A 117 16.57 3.18 13.59
CA ASP A 117 15.89 4.20 12.81
C ASP A 117 14.82 3.55 11.93
N TRP A 118 15.10 2.38 11.36
CA TRP A 118 14.09 1.64 10.61
C TRP A 118 12.96 1.15 11.52
N ALA A 119 13.30 0.56 12.67
CA ALA A 119 12.31 0.06 13.62
C ALA A 119 11.38 1.17 14.14
N GLU A 120 11.94 2.34 14.42
CA GLU A 120 11.20 3.52 14.86
C GLU A 120 10.37 4.14 13.72
N GLY A 121 10.92 4.21 12.51
CA GLY A 121 10.18 4.76 11.36
C GLY A 121 8.92 3.96 11.02
N VAL A 122 8.96 2.63 11.13
CA VAL A 122 7.86 1.74 10.71
C VAL A 122 7.02 1.16 11.87
N ARG A 123 7.12 1.73 13.07
CA ARG A 123 6.21 1.40 14.18
C ARG A 123 4.86 2.10 13.98
N VAL A 124 3.86 1.70 14.77
CA VAL A 124 2.57 2.41 14.81
C VAL A 124 2.81 3.86 15.23
N ASN A 125 2.27 4.81 14.46
CA ASN A 125 2.51 6.26 14.60
C ASN A 125 3.99 6.65 14.48
N GLY A 126 4.79 5.91 13.70
CA GLY A 126 6.09 6.38 13.23
C GLY A 126 5.93 7.33 12.03
N ASP A 127 7.06 7.84 11.54
CA ASP A 127 7.09 8.81 10.43
C ASP A 127 7.31 8.14 9.05
N GLY A 128 7.42 6.82 9.01
CA GLY A 128 7.83 6.10 7.81
C GLY A 128 9.35 6.21 7.59
N VAL A 129 9.78 6.06 6.34
CA VAL A 129 11.18 6.18 5.96
C VAL A 129 11.29 6.89 4.62
N THR A 130 12.32 7.70 4.45
CA THR A 130 12.62 8.35 3.17
C THR A 130 13.22 7.36 2.16
N LEU A 131 13.23 7.72 0.87
CA LEU A 131 13.88 6.91 -0.18
C LEU A 131 15.38 6.67 0.09
N ASP A 132 16.08 7.66 0.65
CA ASP A 132 17.50 7.53 1.02
C ASP A 132 17.69 6.48 2.14
N GLN A 133 16.84 6.53 3.16
CA GLN A 133 16.85 5.58 4.26
C GLN A 133 16.49 4.16 3.77
N LEU A 134 15.46 4.02 2.94
CA LEU A 134 15.06 2.70 2.42
C LEU A 134 16.20 2.05 1.63
N LYS A 135 16.97 2.81 0.84
CA LYS A 135 18.15 2.26 0.15
C LYS A 135 19.14 1.62 1.14
N LEU A 136 19.44 2.30 2.25
CA LEU A 136 20.37 1.79 3.27
C LEU A 136 19.80 0.58 4.01
N PHE A 137 18.53 0.66 4.39
CA PHE A 137 17.84 -0.40 5.12
C PHE A 137 17.66 -1.67 4.28
N LEU A 138 17.34 -1.52 3.00
CA LEU A 138 17.23 -2.63 2.07
C LEU A 138 18.57 -3.32 1.84
N ALA A 139 19.68 -2.57 1.72
CA ALA A 139 21.01 -3.17 1.64
C ALA A 139 21.32 -4.03 2.87
N LYS A 140 21.09 -3.49 4.08
CA LYS A 140 21.25 -4.25 5.33
C LYS A 140 20.37 -5.49 5.38
N ALA A 141 19.12 -5.40 4.90
CA ALA A 141 18.20 -6.53 4.85
C ALA A 141 18.70 -7.62 3.89
N LEU A 142 19.13 -7.27 2.68
CA LEU A 142 19.68 -8.24 1.72
C LEU A 142 20.90 -8.96 2.30
N GLU A 143 21.85 -8.21 2.88
CA GLU A 143 23.05 -8.76 3.54
C GLU A 143 22.69 -9.68 4.72
N ALA A 144 21.73 -9.29 5.56
CA ALA A 144 21.28 -10.08 6.70
C ALA A 144 20.62 -11.43 6.31
N TYR A 145 20.22 -11.56 5.04
CA TYR A 145 19.70 -12.80 4.45
C TYR A 145 20.71 -13.49 3.52
N GLY A 146 21.99 -13.08 3.56
CA GLY A 146 23.08 -13.72 2.82
C GLY A 146 23.14 -13.37 1.34
N ILE A 147 22.38 -12.37 0.89
CA ILE A 147 22.43 -11.87 -0.48
C ILE A 147 23.55 -10.83 -0.53
N ASN A 148 24.71 -11.21 -1.07
CA ASN A 148 25.91 -10.38 -1.05
C ASN A 148 26.29 -9.81 -2.42
N ASN A 149 25.69 -10.30 -3.51
CA ASN A 149 26.00 -9.87 -4.88
C ASN A 149 24.85 -9.05 -5.45
N PHE A 150 24.76 -7.79 -5.02
CA PHE A 150 23.73 -6.88 -5.47
C PHE A 150 24.25 -5.44 -5.59
N THR A 151 23.49 -4.60 -6.29
CA THR A 151 23.67 -3.14 -6.25
C THR A 151 22.31 -2.45 -6.11
N ILE A 152 22.27 -1.35 -5.37
CA ILE A 152 21.07 -0.51 -5.23
C ILE A 152 21.38 0.89 -5.77
N GLU A 153 20.85 1.19 -6.94
CA GLU A 153 20.83 2.53 -7.49
C GLU A 153 19.61 3.28 -6.94
N LEU A 154 19.78 4.57 -6.64
CA LEU A 154 18.70 5.46 -6.27
C LEU A 154 18.57 6.51 -7.37
N VAL A 155 17.39 6.60 -7.96
CA VAL A 155 17.08 7.58 -9.01
C VAL A 155 15.97 8.50 -8.49
N ARG A 156 16.26 9.80 -8.44
CA ARG A 156 15.26 10.82 -8.11
C ARG A 156 14.50 11.22 -9.36
N ALA A 157 13.18 11.35 -9.23
CA ALA A 157 12.35 11.96 -10.26
C ALA A 157 12.30 13.48 -9.99
N GLU A 158 13.37 14.20 -10.34
CA GLU A 158 13.47 15.64 -10.06
C GLU A 158 12.37 16.46 -10.76
N ASP A 159 11.87 15.95 -11.89
CA ASP A 159 10.81 16.57 -12.68
C ASP A 159 10.06 15.52 -13.53
N SER A 160 9.18 16.00 -14.42
CA SER A 160 8.53 15.19 -15.45
C SER A 160 9.04 15.53 -16.86
N SER A 161 10.32 15.90 -17.00
CA SER A 161 10.94 16.18 -18.29
C SER A 161 11.05 14.93 -19.16
N GLU A 162 11.23 15.11 -20.47
CA GLU A 162 11.47 14.01 -21.41
C GLU A 162 12.71 13.18 -21.03
N GLN A 163 13.74 13.83 -20.48
CA GLN A 163 14.97 13.16 -20.04
C GLN A 163 14.70 12.25 -18.84
N THR A 164 13.94 12.73 -17.85
CA THR A 164 13.54 11.92 -16.69
C THR A 164 12.62 10.77 -17.11
N ALA A 165 11.66 11.04 -18.01
CA ALA A 165 10.78 10.02 -18.58
C ALA A 165 11.56 8.94 -19.35
N ALA A 166 12.52 9.31 -20.19
CA ALA A 166 13.34 8.36 -20.93
C ALA A 166 14.18 7.47 -20.00
N LYS A 167 14.75 8.03 -18.92
CA LYS A 167 15.48 7.24 -17.91
C LYS A 167 14.57 6.23 -17.21
N LEU A 168 13.36 6.65 -16.82
CA LEU A 168 12.38 5.75 -16.21
C LEU A 168 11.96 4.64 -17.17
N HIS A 169 11.69 4.99 -18.43
CA HIS A 169 11.32 4.05 -19.48
C HIS A 169 12.39 2.95 -19.66
N GLU A 170 13.65 3.34 -19.76
CA GLU A 170 14.78 2.40 -19.85
C GLU A 170 14.90 1.53 -18.60
N ALA A 171 14.73 2.08 -17.41
CA ALA A 171 14.77 1.30 -16.17
C ALA A 171 13.66 0.22 -16.14
N LEU A 172 12.44 0.59 -16.56
CA LEU A 172 11.29 -0.32 -16.63
C LEU A 172 11.49 -1.44 -17.67
N LEU A 173 11.99 -1.09 -18.86
CA LEU A 173 12.32 -2.08 -19.91
C LEU A 173 13.39 -3.07 -19.44
N ASN A 174 14.46 -2.56 -18.83
CA ASN A 174 15.54 -3.41 -18.34
C ASN A 174 15.08 -4.35 -17.23
N SER A 175 14.21 -3.88 -16.33
CA SER A 175 13.68 -4.67 -15.21
C SER A 175 12.76 -5.81 -15.67
N GLU A 176 11.95 -5.58 -16.70
CA GLU A 176 11.03 -6.59 -17.25
C GLU A 176 11.73 -7.65 -18.13
N LYS A 177 13.01 -7.43 -18.48
CA LYS A 177 13.75 -8.29 -19.42
C LYS A 177 14.03 -9.70 -18.87
N ASP A 178 14.55 -9.79 -17.65
CA ASP A 178 14.98 -11.06 -17.03
C ASP A 178 14.60 -11.18 -15.53
N GLY A 179 13.97 -10.13 -14.98
CA GLY A 179 13.61 -10.03 -13.57
C GLY A 179 14.79 -10.08 -12.61
N GLN A 180 16.01 -9.76 -13.04
CA GLN A 180 17.17 -9.62 -12.15
C GLN A 180 17.31 -8.21 -11.59
N SER A 181 16.65 -7.23 -12.22
CA SER A 181 16.58 -5.85 -11.78
C SER A 181 15.17 -5.56 -11.26
N PHE A 182 15.03 -5.34 -9.95
CA PHE A 182 13.75 -4.96 -9.35
C PHE A 182 13.65 -3.44 -9.23
N ILE A 183 12.46 -2.89 -9.44
CA ILE A 183 12.17 -1.48 -9.17
C ILE A 183 11.31 -1.38 -7.92
N ILE A 184 11.72 -0.52 -6.99
CA ILE A 184 10.94 -0.10 -5.83
C ILE A 184 10.62 1.37 -6.02
N ALA A 185 9.34 1.71 -6.13
CA ALA A 185 8.89 3.07 -6.32
C ALA A 185 8.58 3.75 -4.98
N ASN A 186 8.90 5.03 -4.88
CA ASN A 186 8.40 5.95 -3.87
C ASN A 186 7.59 7.03 -4.56
N PHE A 187 6.31 7.13 -4.25
CA PHE A 187 5.38 8.00 -4.97
C PHE A 187 4.31 8.58 -4.03
N ASP A 188 3.62 9.61 -4.50
CA ASP A 188 2.43 10.16 -3.82
C ASP A 188 1.18 9.38 -4.27
N GLN A 189 0.58 8.60 -3.37
CA GLN A 189 -0.45 7.61 -3.70
C GLN A 189 -1.73 8.23 -4.29
N LYS A 190 -2.03 9.51 -3.97
CA LYS A 190 -3.20 10.22 -4.52
C LYS A 190 -3.23 10.30 -6.05
N PHE A 191 -2.08 10.12 -6.69
CA PHE A 191 -2.02 10.12 -8.16
C PHE A 191 -2.58 8.83 -8.74
N PHE A 192 -2.70 7.76 -7.95
CA PHE A 192 -3.21 6.47 -8.39
C PHE A 192 -4.60 6.19 -7.83
N THR A 193 -4.90 6.75 -6.65
CA THR A 193 -6.11 6.46 -5.88
C THR A 193 -6.95 7.72 -5.67
N GLY A 194 -8.24 7.54 -5.35
CA GLY A 194 -9.12 8.65 -4.95
C GLY A 194 -8.91 9.13 -3.50
N ASP A 195 -7.76 8.81 -2.89
CA ASP A 195 -7.47 9.05 -1.48
C ASP A 195 -6.61 10.31 -1.26
N VAL A 196 -6.33 10.62 0.00
CA VAL A 196 -5.49 11.75 0.41
C VAL A 196 -4.01 11.57 0.00
N SER A 197 -3.29 12.69 -0.02
CA SER A 197 -1.86 12.70 -0.35
C SER A 197 -1.04 12.00 0.74
N VAL A 198 -0.41 10.89 0.38
CA VAL A 198 0.46 10.10 1.27
C VAL A 198 1.64 9.58 0.46
N GLY A 199 2.84 9.69 1.02
CA GLY A 199 4.02 9.05 0.46
C GLY A 199 3.94 7.54 0.65
N HIS A 200 4.15 6.77 -0.41
CA HIS A 200 4.01 5.32 -0.40
C HIS A 200 5.19 4.62 -1.04
N PHE A 201 5.37 3.34 -0.72
CA PHE A 201 6.34 2.45 -1.35
C PHE A 201 5.68 1.18 -1.86
N ALA A 202 6.02 0.78 -3.08
CA ALA A 202 5.62 -0.50 -3.64
C ALA A 202 6.64 -0.99 -4.68
N PRO A 203 6.82 -2.31 -4.85
CA PRO A 203 7.59 -2.84 -5.95
C PRO A 203 6.79 -2.79 -7.25
N VAL A 204 7.49 -2.61 -8.37
CA VAL A 204 6.94 -2.78 -9.72
C VAL A 204 6.85 -4.27 -10.02
N GLY A 205 5.63 -4.74 -10.31
CA GLY A 205 5.35 -6.13 -10.62
C GLY A 205 5.50 -6.50 -12.09
N ALA A 206 5.32 -5.55 -13.01
CA ALA A 206 5.45 -5.77 -14.45
C ALA A 206 5.48 -4.43 -15.19
N TYR A 207 6.01 -4.42 -16.41
CA TYR A 207 5.91 -3.29 -17.32
C TYR A 207 5.39 -3.70 -18.70
N ASP A 208 4.26 -3.13 -19.11
CA ASP A 208 3.67 -3.31 -20.43
C ASP A 208 4.10 -2.14 -21.33
N ALA A 209 5.23 -2.33 -22.02
CA ALA A 209 5.84 -1.30 -22.88
C ALA A 209 4.95 -0.89 -24.05
N LYS A 210 4.10 -1.80 -24.55
CA LYS A 210 3.20 -1.53 -25.67
C LYS A 210 2.12 -0.52 -25.26
N ASN A 211 1.54 -0.70 -24.07
CA ASN A 211 0.50 0.17 -23.55
C ASN A 211 1.03 1.25 -22.58
N LYS A 212 2.34 1.31 -22.36
CA LYS A 212 3.04 2.24 -21.46
C LYS A 212 2.40 2.30 -20.07
N ARG A 213 2.30 1.14 -19.42
CA ARG A 213 1.72 1.02 -18.07
C ARG A 213 2.55 0.11 -17.18
N VAL A 214 2.58 0.46 -15.91
CA VAL A 214 3.37 -0.16 -14.85
C VAL A 214 2.44 -0.83 -13.87
N LEU A 215 2.67 -2.10 -13.55
CA LEU A 215 1.90 -2.80 -12.52
C LEU A 215 2.50 -2.50 -11.15
N ILE A 216 1.71 -1.93 -10.26
CA ILE A 216 2.08 -1.66 -8.88
C ILE A 216 1.60 -2.81 -8.00
N MET A 217 2.52 -3.45 -7.26
CA MET A 217 2.22 -4.49 -6.28
C MET A 217 2.01 -3.85 -4.89
N ASP A 218 0.92 -3.11 -4.71
CA ASP A 218 0.69 -2.23 -3.57
C ASP A 218 0.58 -2.99 -2.22
N PRO A 219 1.43 -2.75 -1.21
CA PRO A 219 1.35 -3.46 0.07
C PRO A 219 0.17 -3.05 0.97
N ASP A 220 -0.57 -1.98 0.64
CA ASP A 220 -1.76 -1.54 1.37
C ASP A 220 -3.01 -2.35 0.99
N ARG A 221 -2.91 -3.65 1.23
CA ARG A 221 -3.85 -4.69 0.78
C ARG A 221 -5.19 -4.74 1.51
N THR A 222 -5.40 -3.91 2.53
CA THR A 222 -6.73 -3.66 3.08
C THR A 222 -7.59 -2.91 2.06
N LEU A 223 -6.95 -2.09 1.22
CA LEU A 223 -7.62 -1.21 0.27
C LEU A 223 -7.37 -1.59 -1.19
N TYR A 224 -6.17 -2.06 -1.54
CA TYR A 224 -5.75 -2.21 -2.94
C TYR A 224 -5.23 -3.61 -3.27
N GLU A 225 -5.77 -4.19 -4.33
CA GLU A 225 -5.10 -5.23 -5.12
C GLU A 225 -4.04 -4.63 -6.06
N PRO A 226 -3.20 -5.41 -6.76
CA PRO A 226 -2.29 -4.85 -7.75
C PRO A 226 -3.05 -4.12 -8.86
N TYR A 227 -2.51 -3.00 -9.33
CA TYR A 227 -3.15 -2.18 -10.36
C TYR A 227 -2.14 -1.62 -11.37
N TRP A 228 -2.60 -1.46 -12.60
CA TRP A 228 -1.85 -0.83 -13.68
C TRP A 228 -1.99 0.69 -13.61
N VAL A 229 -0.86 1.38 -13.67
CA VAL A 229 -0.79 2.84 -13.73
C VAL A 229 -0.15 3.25 -15.07
N PRO A 230 -0.69 4.24 -15.79
CA PRO A 230 0.00 4.82 -16.95
C PRO A 230 1.39 5.34 -16.57
N GLU A 231 2.41 5.05 -17.38
CA GLU A 231 3.81 5.41 -17.10
C GLU A 231 4.01 6.91 -16.84
N GLU A 232 3.26 7.77 -17.55
CA GLU A 232 3.26 9.22 -17.33
C GLU A 232 2.73 9.59 -15.93
N ILE A 233 1.64 8.96 -15.48
CA ILE A 233 1.07 9.18 -14.14
C ILE A 233 2.04 8.65 -13.07
N PHE A 234 2.67 7.50 -13.33
CA PHE A 234 3.69 6.92 -12.47
C PHE A 234 4.88 7.89 -12.27
N LEU A 235 5.40 8.49 -13.35
CA LEU A 235 6.43 9.52 -13.27
C LEU A 235 5.97 10.74 -12.47
N LYS A 236 4.79 11.28 -12.76
CA LYS A 236 4.25 12.46 -12.06
C LYS A 236 4.11 12.23 -10.55
N ALA A 237 3.68 11.04 -10.14
CA ALA A 237 3.54 10.67 -8.74
C ALA A 237 4.89 10.62 -8.02
N MET A 238 5.94 10.16 -8.69
CA MET A 238 7.32 10.18 -8.18
C MET A 238 7.97 11.56 -8.24
N ALA A 239 7.56 12.42 -9.19
CA ALA A 239 8.10 13.77 -9.37
C ALA A 239 7.62 14.79 -8.32
N THR A 240 7.04 14.31 -7.23
CA THR A 240 6.58 15.12 -6.11
C THR A 240 7.66 15.25 -5.04
N SER A 241 7.65 16.34 -4.27
CA SER A 241 8.54 16.51 -3.13
C SER A 241 8.09 15.65 -1.95
N ASP A 242 9.04 14.96 -1.34
CA ASP A 242 8.93 14.35 -0.02
C ASP A 242 9.24 15.42 1.04
N THR A 243 8.22 15.79 1.83
CA THR A 243 8.32 16.84 2.84
C THR A 243 9.29 16.49 3.97
N ASP A 244 9.50 15.21 4.25
CA ASP A 244 10.36 14.79 5.36
C ASP A 244 11.82 14.80 4.91
N ALA A 245 12.08 14.43 3.65
CA ALA A 245 13.42 14.45 3.06
C ALA A 245 13.83 15.82 2.49
N GLN A 246 12.87 16.72 2.20
CA GLN A 246 13.08 17.94 1.42
C GLN A 246 13.73 17.66 0.05
N LYS A 247 13.36 16.52 -0.56
CA LYS A 247 13.87 16.04 -1.86
C LYS A 247 12.72 15.45 -2.66
N HIS A 248 12.84 15.38 -3.99
CA HIS A 248 11.87 14.65 -4.81
C HIS A 248 11.83 13.18 -4.44
N ARG A 249 10.68 12.52 -4.61
CA ARG A 249 10.59 11.06 -4.55
C ARG A 249 11.29 10.43 -5.79
N GLY A 250 11.00 9.18 -6.11
CA GLY A 250 11.73 8.47 -7.16
C GLY A 250 11.64 6.97 -6.98
N TYR A 251 12.70 6.26 -7.37
CA TYR A 251 12.73 4.81 -7.28
C TYR A 251 14.13 4.27 -7.00
N LEU A 252 14.17 3.05 -6.48
CA LEU A 252 15.38 2.25 -6.37
C LEU A 252 15.41 1.21 -7.49
N VAL A 253 16.59 0.97 -8.06
CA VAL A 253 16.84 -0.18 -8.93
C VAL A 253 17.76 -1.14 -8.19
N VAL A 254 17.23 -2.31 -7.85
CA VAL A 254 17.95 -3.39 -7.15
C VAL A 254 18.36 -4.43 -8.17
N ASN A 255 19.64 -4.44 -8.54
CA ASN A 255 20.19 -5.43 -9.46
C ASN A 255 20.80 -6.58 -8.66
N LEU A 256 20.28 -7.79 -8.85
CA LEU A 256 20.92 -9.02 -8.41
C LEU A 256 21.91 -9.48 -9.47
N LYS A 257 23.04 -10.03 -9.05
CA LYS A 257 24.14 -10.47 -9.94
C LYS A 257 24.52 -11.92 -9.71
#